data_AF-A0A941X6X8-F1
#
_entry.id   AF-A0A941X6X8-F1
#
_cell.length_a   1.000
_cell.length_b   1.000
_cell.length_c   1.000
_cell.angle_alpha   90.00
_cell.angle_beta   90.00
_cell.angle_gamma   90.00
#
_symmetry.space_group_name_H-M   'P 1'
#
loop_
_entity.id
_entity.type
_entity.pdbx_description
1 polymer ?
#
loop_
_entity_poly.entity_id
_entity_poly.type
_entity_poly.pdbx_seq_one_letter_code
_entity_poly.pdbx_strand_id
1 'polypeptide(L)'
;RVVEVGLCKHPTIAHFAASPDGYYYDENKREKGVIEIKSVGTATYAKYFHKIKDNDTLLSTEPKYYYQIMSELMCVEADWCDFIVYNPFEKPSMFIRRIYTDDNTFKKIAERICEADELVNEIINS
;
A
#
# COMPACT_ATOMS: atom_id res chain seq x y z
N ARG A 1 -2.50 14.99 -11.29
CA ARG A 1 -1.02 14.86 -11.46
C ARG A 1 -0.49 14.00 -10.32
N VAL A 2 0.51 13.15 -10.54
CA VAL A 2 1.18 12.43 -9.45
C VAL A 2 2.24 13.33 -8.81
N VAL A 3 2.28 13.36 -7.49
CA VAL A 3 3.22 14.15 -6.68
C VAL A 3 3.94 13.21 -5.71
N GLU A 4 5.25 13.36 -5.58
CA GLU A 4 6.03 12.64 -4.55
C GLU A 4 5.65 13.13 -3.15
N VAL A 5 5.74 12.24 -2.17
CA VAL A 5 5.42 12.54 -0.78
C VAL A 5 6.42 11.83 0.14
N GLY A 6 6.63 12.40 1.33
CA GLY A 6 7.40 11.75 2.38
C GLY A 6 6.54 10.80 3.23
N LEU A 7 6.92 10.67 4.50
CA LEU A 7 6.18 9.86 5.46
C LEU A 7 4.82 10.49 5.81
N CYS A 8 3.74 9.80 5.47
CA CYS A 8 2.36 10.14 5.79
C CYS A 8 1.93 9.47 7.09
N LYS A 9 1.65 10.26 8.14
CA LYS A 9 1.13 9.74 9.41
C LYS A 9 -0.36 9.44 9.29
N HIS A 10 -0.81 8.37 9.92
CA HIS A 10 -2.22 8.10 10.07
C HIS A 10 -2.92 9.25 10.82
N PRO A 11 -4.12 9.69 10.41
CA PRO A 11 -4.77 10.87 10.99
C PRO A 11 -5.09 10.74 12.48
N THR A 12 -5.39 9.51 12.94
CA THR A 12 -5.83 9.26 14.33
C THR A 12 -5.04 8.21 15.12
N ILE A 13 -4.49 7.17 14.49
CA ILE A 13 -3.72 6.10 15.15
C ILE A 13 -2.28 6.59 15.40
N ALA A 14 -1.88 6.63 16.66
CA ALA A 14 -0.52 7.00 17.04
C ALA A 14 0.52 6.00 16.51
N HIS A 15 1.73 6.50 16.24
CA HIS A 15 2.88 5.71 15.79
C HIS A 15 2.65 4.89 14.51
N PHE A 16 1.59 5.19 13.76
CA PHE A 16 1.30 4.59 12.47
C PHE A 16 1.53 5.58 11.34
N ALA A 17 2.37 5.19 10.37
CA ALA A 17 2.65 5.98 9.20
C ALA A 17 3.05 5.09 8.02
N ALA A 18 2.90 5.61 6.81
CA ALA A 18 3.27 4.96 5.56
C ALA A 18 3.94 5.96 4.61
N SER A 19 4.73 5.47 3.65
CA SER A 19 5.50 6.31 2.72
C SER A 19 5.28 5.84 1.29
N PRO A 20 4.13 6.15 0.67
CA PRO A 20 3.86 5.73 -0.69
C PRO A 20 4.83 6.43 -1.67
N ASP A 21 5.17 5.76 -2.77
CA ASP A 21 6.06 6.32 -3.80
C ASP A 21 5.47 7.58 -4.46
N GLY A 22 4.15 7.71 -4.44
CA GLY A 22 3.50 8.92 -4.91
C GLY A 22 2.02 9.00 -4.53
N TYR A 23 1.48 10.19 -4.76
CA TYR A 23 0.11 10.54 -4.43
C TYR A 23 -0.58 11.21 -5.61
N TYR A 24 -1.85 10.87 -5.82
CA TYR A 24 -2.74 11.46 -6.81
C TYR A 24 -3.94 12.10 -6.13
N TYR A 25 -4.30 13.30 -6.58
CA TYR A 25 -5.52 13.98 -6.17
C TYR A 25 -6.20 14.66 -7.35
N ASP A 26 -7.51 14.51 -7.42
CA ASP A 26 -8.40 15.29 -8.27
C ASP A 26 -9.48 15.94 -7.40
N GLU A 27 -9.34 17.25 -7.18
CA GLU A 27 -10.26 18.04 -6.36
C GLU A 27 -11.69 18.04 -6.92
N ASN A 28 -11.84 18.06 -8.25
CA ASN A 28 -13.16 18.11 -8.89
C ASN A 28 -13.92 16.79 -8.71
N LYS A 29 -13.19 15.67 -8.73
CA LYS A 29 -13.76 14.33 -8.55
C LYS A 29 -13.79 13.89 -7.09
N ARG A 30 -13.12 14.64 -6.20
CA ARG A 30 -12.83 14.25 -4.82
C ARG A 30 -12.20 12.85 -4.75
N GLU A 31 -11.35 12.55 -5.73
CA GLU A 31 -10.71 11.25 -5.88
C GLU A 31 -9.27 11.33 -5.38
N LYS A 32 -8.90 10.37 -4.54
CA LYS A 32 -7.61 10.30 -3.89
C LYS A 32 -6.98 8.94 -4.15
N GLY A 33 -5.76 8.93 -4.67
CA GLY A 33 -5.04 7.70 -5.00
C GLY A 33 -3.60 7.73 -4.51
N VAL A 34 -3.02 6.56 -4.28
CA VAL A 34 -1.58 6.42 -4.04
C VAL A 34 -0.94 5.55 -5.12
N ILE A 35 0.36 5.70 -5.29
CA ILE A 35 1.17 4.95 -6.24
C ILE A 35 2.19 4.15 -5.45
N GLU A 36 2.34 2.87 -5.78
CA GLU A 36 3.32 1.98 -5.16
C GLU A 36 4.06 1.17 -6.23
N ILE A 37 5.38 1.34 -6.34
CA ILE A 37 6.22 0.87 -7.44
C ILE A 37 7.21 -0.18 -6.96
N LYS A 38 7.18 -1.34 -7.60
CA LYS A 38 8.17 -2.41 -7.39
C LYS A 38 9.01 -2.62 -8.65
N SER A 39 10.28 -2.26 -8.57
CA SER A 39 11.28 -2.61 -9.59
C SER A 39 11.83 -4.00 -9.30
N VAL A 40 11.57 -4.98 -10.17
CA VAL A 40 11.86 -6.40 -9.90
C VAL A 40 12.57 -7.10 -11.06
N GLY A 41 13.23 -8.23 -10.78
CA GLY A 41 13.84 -9.07 -11.81
C GLY A 41 12.81 -9.89 -12.63
N THR A 42 13.26 -10.46 -13.75
CA THR A 42 12.43 -11.16 -14.76
C THR A 42 11.53 -12.25 -14.18
N ALA A 43 12.05 -13.15 -13.36
CA ALA A 43 11.25 -14.24 -12.78
C ALA A 43 10.09 -13.71 -11.91
N THR A 44 10.37 -12.70 -11.11
CA THR A 44 9.37 -12.04 -10.25
C THR A 44 8.37 -11.24 -11.07
N TYR A 45 8.84 -10.50 -12.08
CA TYR A 45 7.97 -9.78 -13.01
C TYR A 45 6.96 -10.71 -13.65
N ALA A 46 7.42 -11.83 -14.24
CA ALA A 46 6.56 -12.82 -14.87
C ALA A 46 5.57 -13.42 -13.85
N LYS A 47 6.01 -13.78 -12.64
CA LYS A 47 5.12 -14.26 -11.56
C LYS A 47 4.02 -13.24 -11.30
N TYR A 48 4.37 -11.99 -11.05
CA TYR A 48 3.40 -10.96 -10.64
C TYR A 48 2.46 -10.60 -11.79
N PHE A 49 2.97 -10.46 -13.01
CA PHE A 49 2.17 -10.15 -14.19
C PHE A 49 1.03 -11.15 -14.39
N HIS A 50 1.31 -12.45 -14.22
CA HIS A 50 0.33 -13.52 -14.41
C HIS A 50 -0.57 -13.72 -13.20
N LYS A 51 -0.03 -13.66 -11.97
CA LYS A 51 -0.79 -14.00 -10.77
C LYS A 51 -1.59 -12.85 -10.18
N ILE A 52 -1.08 -11.61 -10.25
CA ILE A 52 -1.69 -10.46 -9.56
C ILE A 52 -2.59 -9.71 -10.54
N LYS A 53 -3.88 -9.61 -10.17
CA LYS A 53 -4.95 -8.98 -10.96
C LYS A 53 -5.76 -7.95 -10.15
N ASP A 54 -5.91 -8.19 -8.85
CA ASP A 54 -6.81 -7.49 -7.93
C ASP A 54 -6.33 -7.66 -6.47
N ASN A 55 -7.13 -7.20 -5.51
CA ASN A 55 -6.89 -7.32 -4.07
C ASN A 55 -6.60 -8.77 -3.63
N ASP A 56 -7.49 -9.71 -3.98
CA ASP A 56 -7.42 -11.10 -3.50
C ASP A 56 -6.19 -11.83 -4.03
N THR A 57 -5.88 -11.62 -5.31
CA THR A 57 -4.71 -12.21 -5.94
C THR A 57 -3.41 -11.56 -5.48
N LEU A 58 -3.42 -10.26 -5.14
CA LEU A 58 -2.28 -9.61 -4.49
C LEU A 58 -2.05 -10.17 -3.08
N LEU A 59 -3.09 -10.24 -2.25
CA LEU A 59 -3.03 -10.78 -0.89
C LEU A 59 -2.50 -12.22 -0.88
N SER A 60 -3.01 -13.07 -1.76
CA SER A 60 -2.57 -14.48 -1.83
C SER A 60 -1.17 -14.65 -2.43
N THR A 61 -0.73 -13.78 -3.35
CA THR A 61 0.56 -13.90 -4.04
C THR A 61 1.71 -13.23 -3.30
N GLU A 62 1.47 -12.04 -2.74
CA GLU A 62 2.44 -11.18 -2.03
C GLU A 62 1.74 -10.43 -0.88
N PRO A 63 1.39 -11.14 0.22
CA PRO A 63 0.66 -10.55 1.34
C PRO A 63 1.38 -9.34 1.95
N LYS A 64 2.72 -9.33 1.92
CA LYS A 64 3.51 -8.18 2.39
C LYS A 64 3.18 -6.87 1.66
N TYR A 65 2.98 -6.92 0.34
CA TYR A 65 2.68 -5.72 -0.44
C TYR A 65 1.19 -5.36 -0.34
N TYR A 66 0.32 -6.36 -0.16
CA TYR A 66 -1.08 -6.09 0.18
C TYR A 66 -1.20 -5.26 1.47
N TYR A 67 -0.61 -5.73 2.58
CA TYR A 67 -0.69 -5.01 3.85
C TYR A 67 0.06 -3.67 3.84
N GLN A 68 1.16 -3.57 3.07
CA GLN A 68 1.82 -2.29 2.83
C GLN A 68 0.85 -1.29 2.16
N ILE A 69 0.22 -1.68 1.05
CA ILE A 69 -0.73 -0.83 0.34
C ILE A 69 -1.94 -0.48 1.22
N MET A 70 -2.50 -1.44 1.96
CA MET A 70 -3.61 -1.15 2.88
C MET A 70 -3.21 -0.10 3.92
N SER A 71 -1.98 -0.15 4.43
CA SER A 71 -1.45 0.85 5.36
C SER A 71 -1.30 2.23 4.72
N GLU A 72 -0.85 2.29 3.46
CA GLU A 72 -0.76 3.54 2.69
C GLU A 72 -2.14 4.16 2.45
N LEU A 73 -3.13 3.34 2.05
CA LEU A 73 -4.51 3.78 1.87
C LEU A 73 -5.10 4.34 3.17
N MET A 74 -4.84 3.70 4.32
CA MET A 74 -5.27 4.19 5.63
C MET A 74 -4.59 5.51 6.01
N CYS A 75 -3.26 5.57 5.88
CA CYS A 75 -2.49 6.75 6.32
C CYS A 75 -2.75 7.98 5.46
N VAL A 76 -3.01 7.77 4.17
CA VAL A 76 -3.27 8.84 3.21
C VAL A 76 -4.77 9.07 3.04
N GLU A 77 -5.65 8.26 3.61
CA GLU A 77 -7.11 8.35 3.39
C GLU A 77 -7.45 8.31 1.88
N ALA A 78 -6.79 7.41 1.14
CA ALA A 78 -6.94 7.26 -0.31
C ALA A 78 -7.95 6.17 -0.66
N ASP A 79 -8.61 6.33 -1.81
CA ASP A 79 -9.66 5.44 -2.32
C ASP A 79 -9.07 4.20 -3.02
N TRP A 80 -7.87 4.33 -3.59
CA TRP A 80 -7.19 3.27 -4.32
C TRP A 80 -5.68 3.45 -4.38
N CYS A 81 -4.99 2.37 -4.70
CA CYS A 81 -3.56 2.34 -5.00
C CYS A 81 -3.35 1.74 -6.38
N ASP A 82 -2.59 2.43 -7.24
CA ASP A 82 -2.05 1.81 -8.44
C ASP A 82 -0.74 1.08 -8.08
N PHE A 83 -0.82 -0.24 -7.95
CA PHE A 83 0.32 -1.11 -7.74
C PHE A 83 1.02 -1.33 -9.08
N ILE A 84 2.23 -0.77 -9.21
CA ILE A 84 3.04 -0.77 -10.41
C ILE A 84 4.19 -1.75 -10.24
N VAL A 85 4.36 -2.63 -11.21
CA VAL A 85 5.55 -3.48 -11.29
C VAL A 85 6.30 -3.15 -12.55
N TYR A 86 7.59 -2.86 -12.41
CA TYR A 86 8.46 -2.42 -13.48
C TYR A 86 9.67 -3.37 -13.63
N ASN A 87 9.98 -3.70 -14.88
CA ASN A 87 11.23 -4.34 -15.26
C ASN A 87 11.62 -3.86 -16.68
N PRO A 88 12.77 -3.17 -16.86
CA PRO A 88 13.18 -2.64 -18.17
C PRO A 88 13.48 -3.72 -19.22
N PHE A 89 13.67 -4.98 -18.81
CA PHE A 89 14.03 -6.09 -19.70
C PHE A 89 12.82 -6.89 -20.21
N GLU A 90 11.61 -6.61 -19.72
CA GLU A 90 10.38 -7.33 -20.07
C GLU A 90 9.54 -6.56 -21.11
N LYS A 91 8.63 -7.28 -21.78
CA LYS A 91 7.64 -6.70 -22.70
C LYS A 91 6.22 -7.20 -22.36
N PRO A 92 5.31 -6.33 -21.89
CA PRO A 92 5.54 -4.91 -21.58
C PRO A 92 6.55 -4.75 -20.44
N SER A 93 7.24 -3.61 -20.35
CA SER A 93 8.23 -3.33 -19.29
C SER A 93 7.59 -2.93 -17.96
N MET A 94 6.29 -2.67 -17.97
CA MET A 94 5.51 -2.27 -16.82
C MET A 94 4.10 -2.84 -16.93
N PHE A 95 3.51 -3.16 -15.78
CA PHE A 95 2.07 -3.31 -15.67
C PHE A 95 1.57 -2.66 -14.38
N ILE A 96 0.29 -2.28 -14.40
CA ILE A 96 -0.39 -1.63 -13.29
C ILE A 96 -1.60 -2.49 -12.89
N ARG A 97 -1.82 -2.63 -11.59
CA ARG A 97 -3.04 -3.21 -11.01
C ARG A 97 -3.59 -2.25 -9.97
N ARG A 98 -4.84 -1.86 -10.14
CA ARG A 98 -5.52 -1.01 -9.16
C ARG A 98 -6.05 -1.85 -8.01
N ILE A 99 -5.66 -1.48 -6.81
CA ILE A 99 -6.03 -2.09 -5.54
C ILE A 99 -6.92 -1.10 -4.80
N TYR A 100 -8.02 -1.57 -4.23
CA TYR A 100 -9.00 -0.74 -3.53
C TYR A 100 -8.93 -0.95 -2.02
N THR A 101 -9.59 -0.07 -1.27
CA THR A 101 -9.74 -0.21 0.18
C THR A 101 -10.43 -1.52 0.57
N ASP A 102 -10.08 -2.04 1.74
CA ASP A 102 -10.73 -3.20 2.36
C ASP A 102 -10.91 -2.93 3.86
N ASP A 103 -12.13 -2.54 4.24
CA ASP A 103 -12.48 -2.15 5.61
C ASP A 103 -12.21 -3.26 6.63
N ASN A 104 -12.34 -4.53 6.23
CA ASN A 104 -12.06 -5.65 7.13
C ASN A 104 -10.56 -5.75 7.42
N THR A 105 -9.72 -5.51 6.41
CA THR A 105 -8.27 -5.46 6.61
C THR A 105 -7.87 -4.21 7.39
N PHE A 106 -8.47 -3.06 7.11
CA PHE A 106 -8.20 -1.82 7.87
C PHE A 106 -8.46 -2.00 9.36
N LYS A 107 -9.61 -2.59 9.71
CA LYS A 107 -9.95 -2.88 11.10
C LYS A 107 -8.89 -3.76 11.77
N LYS A 108 -8.45 -4.83 11.10
CA LYS A 108 -7.41 -5.74 11.62
C LYS A 108 -6.06 -5.04 11.79
N ILE A 109 -5.64 -4.22 10.83
CA ILE A 109 -4.38 -3.46 10.94
C ILE A 109 -4.46 -2.50 12.14
N ALA A 110 -5.56 -1.75 12.27
CA ALA A 110 -5.74 -0.83 13.39
C ALA A 110 -5.68 -1.54 14.75
N GLU A 111 -6.39 -2.67 14.90
CA GLU A 111 -6.35 -3.50 16.11
C GLU A 111 -4.91 -3.93 16.45
N ARG A 112 -4.17 -4.46 15.46
CA ARG A 112 -2.80 -4.93 15.67
C ARG A 112 -1.81 -3.83 16.00
N ILE A 113 -1.98 -2.64 15.46
CA ILE A 113 -1.12 -1.50 15.77
C ILE A 113 -1.37 -1.00 17.18
N CYS A 114 -2.63 -0.91 17.62
CA CYS A 114 -2.95 -0.55 18.99
C CYS A 114 -2.39 -1.56 20.00
N GLU A 115 -2.57 -2.87 19.74
CA GLU A 115 -1.97 -3.94 20.56
C GLU A 115 -0.44 -3.82 20.63
N ALA A 116 0.22 -3.54 19.50
CA ALA A 116 1.67 -3.37 19.47
C ALA A 116 2.13 -2.13 20.25
N ASP A 117 1.38 -1.03 20.19
CA ASP A 117 1.69 0.19 20.92
C ASP A 117 1.55 0.00 22.44
N GLU A 118 0.51 -0.70 22.89
CA GLU A 118 0.34 -1.09 24.30
C GLU A 118 1.55 -1.89 24.81
N LEU A 119 1.99 -2.90 24.06
CA LEU A 119 3.16 -3.70 24.41
C LEU A 119 4.45 -2.88 24.47
N VAL A 120 4.65 -1.95 23.53
CA VAL A 120 5.81 -1.06 23.53
C VAL A 120 5.80 -0.16 24.77
N ASN A 121 4.63 0.39 25.11
CA ASN A 121 4.48 1.23 26.30
C ASN A 121 4.72 0.45 27.60
N GLU A 122 4.30 -0.81 27.69
CA GLU A 122 4.61 -1.67 28.84
C GLU A 122 6.12 -1.87 29.01
N ILE A 123 6.85 -2.13 27.92
CA ILE A 123 8.31 -2.33 27.94
C ILE A 123 9.07 -1.05 28.30
N ILE A 124 8.62 0.11 27.81
CA ILE A 124 9.29 1.40 28.08
C ILE A 124 9.09 1.82 29.54
N ASN A 125 7.94 1.48 30.14
CA ASN A 125 7.59 1.88 31.51
C ASN A 125 7.91 0.82 32.58
N SER A 126 8.45 -0.35 32.19
CA SER A 126 8.96 -1.39 33.10
C SER A 126 10.38 -1.10 33.54
#